data_AF-A0A150PDM6-F1
#
_entry.id   AF-A0A150PDM6-F1
#
_cell.length_a   1.000
_cell.length_b   1.000
_cell.length_c   1.000
_cell.angle_alpha   90.00
_cell.angle_beta   90.00
_cell.angle_gamma   90.00
#
_symmetry.space_group_name_H-M   'P 1'
#
loop_
_entity.id
_entity.type
_entity.pdbx_description
1 polymer ?
#
loop_
_entity_poly.entity_id
_entity_poly.type
_entity_poly.pdbx_seq_one_letter_code
_entity_poly.pdbx_strand_id
1 'polypeptide(L)'
;MYLLFAWYTTGPLGEARFFGEFAGYDAERLRIGRWLRDNAPSDAKVAVYAAGQIPWASGLYAHDMLGLNDAHIAAIEPPSMGRGVAGHEKSDPDYTLRTIRPDIIVDGHLVPGMREHPEFAARYEQLPGFRYNAIFVTEAYARRLRPAIPAAP
;
A
#
# COMPACT_ATOMS: atom_id res chain seq x y z
N MET A 1 -26.72 -28.09 10.04
CA MET A 1 -26.16 -27.09 10.98
C MET A 1 -24.75 -26.63 10.56
N TYR A 2 -23.80 -27.54 10.29
CA TYR A 2 -22.44 -27.17 9.84
C TYR A 2 -22.37 -26.42 8.51
N LEU A 3 -23.18 -26.79 7.51
CA LEU A 3 -23.20 -26.09 6.21
C LEU A 3 -23.74 -24.65 6.30
N LEU A 4 -24.70 -24.40 7.19
CA LEU A 4 -25.21 -23.04 7.44
C LEU A 4 -24.20 -22.19 8.20
N PHE A 5 -23.43 -22.79 9.12
CA PHE A 5 -22.34 -22.12 9.81
C PHE A 5 -21.18 -21.80 8.86
N ALA A 6 -20.79 -22.72 7.97
CA ALA A 6 -19.81 -22.47 6.93
C ALA A 6 -20.28 -21.37 5.95
N TRP A 7 -21.54 -21.40 5.52
CA TRP A 7 -22.10 -20.34 4.66
C TRP A 7 -22.12 -18.96 5.36
N TYR A 8 -22.38 -18.94 6.67
CA TYR A 8 -22.39 -17.73 7.48
C TYR A 8 -20.99 -17.17 7.75
N THR A 9 -19.98 -18.03 7.89
CA THR A 9 -18.61 -17.64 8.28
C THR A 9 -17.66 -17.50 7.10
N THR A 10 -17.79 -18.33 6.07
CA THR A 10 -16.88 -18.39 4.91
C THR A 10 -17.61 -18.34 3.56
N GLY A 11 -18.94 -18.20 3.56
CA GLY A 11 -19.74 -18.04 2.34
C GLY A 11 -19.87 -16.57 1.92
N PRO A 12 -20.67 -16.27 0.88
CA PRO A 12 -20.81 -14.92 0.31
C PRO A 12 -21.21 -13.84 1.32
N LEU A 13 -21.91 -14.21 2.41
CA LEU A 13 -22.29 -13.30 3.50
C LEU A 13 -21.11 -12.99 4.44
N GLY A 14 -20.24 -13.96 4.69
CA GLY A 14 -19.00 -13.77 5.45
C GLY A 14 -17.99 -12.93 4.65
N GLU A 15 -17.84 -13.26 3.36
CA GLU A 15 -17.04 -12.49 2.42
C GLU A 15 -17.57 -11.06 2.27
N ALA A 16 -18.88 -10.85 2.07
CA ALA A 16 -19.46 -9.51 1.97
C ALA A 16 -19.29 -8.69 3.25
N ARG A 17 -19.27 -9.32 4.44
CA ARG A 17 -18.98 -8.64 5.71
C ARG A 17 -17.51 -8.24 5.82
N PHE A 18 -16.59 -9.12 5.43
CA PHE A 18 -15.16 -8.82 5.40
C PHE A 18 -14.83 -7.76 4.34
N PHE A 19 -15.24 -7.96 3.09
CA PHE A 19 -14.90 -7.07 1.97
C PHE A 19 -15.72 -5.78 1.94
N GLY A 20 -16.92 -5.77 2.53
CA GLY A 20 -17.77 -4.58 2.60
C GLY A 20 -17.11 -3.42 3.35
N GLU A 21 -16.37 -3.73 4.42
CA GLU A 21 -15.61 -2.73 5.19
C GLU A 21 -14.44 -2.14 4.40
N PHE A 22 -13.84 -2.91 3.48
CA PHE A 22 -12.71 -2.49 2.67
C PHE A 22 -13.08 -1.88 1.33
N ALA A 23 -14.36 -1.93 0.92
CA ALA A 23 -14.82 -1.46 -0.39
C ALA A 23 -14.39 -0.02 -0.71
N GLY A 24 -14.38 0.87 0.29
CA GLY A 24 -13.91 2.25 0.13
C GLY A 24 -12.41 2.34 -0.17
N TYR A 25 -11.59 1.58 0.55
CA TYR A 25 -10.14 1.48 0.33
C TYR A 25 -9.86 0.89 -1.05
N ASP A 26 -10.55 -0.17 -1.43
CA ASP A 26 -10.34 -0.88 -2.68
C ASP A 26 -10.73 -0.02 -3.90
N ALA A 27 -11.85 0.70 -3.81
CA ALA A 27 -12.24 1.66 -4.84
C ALA A 27 -11.22 2.80 -4.96
N GLU A 28 -10.71 3.31 -3.85
CA GLU A 28 -9.71 4.37 -3.85
C GLU A 28 -8.36 3.90 -4.40
N ARG A 29 -7.87 2.71 -4.04
CA ARG A 29 -6.66 2.09 -4.59
C ARG A 29 -6.71 1.96 -6.11
N LEU A 30 -7.85 1.56 -6.68
CA LEU A 30 -8.03 1.52 -8.13
C LEU A 30 -8.01 2.92 -8.76
N ARG A 31 -8.59 3.93 -8.09
CA ARG A 31 -8.49 5.34 -8.55
C ARG A 31 -7.04 5.82 -8.50
N ILE A 32 -6.32 5.52 -7.42
CA ILE A 32 -4.90 5.84 -7.23
C ILE A 32 -4.08 5.24 -8.36
N GLY A 33 -4.20 3.94 -8.60
CA GLY A 33 -3.43 3.27 -9.66
C GLY A 33 -3.70 3.87 -11.04
N ARG A 34 -4.97 4.13 -11.40
CA ARG A 34 -5.30 4.78 -12.69
C ARG A 34 -4.73 6.19 -12.79
N TRP A 35 -4.86 7.00 -11.76
CA TRP A 35 -4.31 8.35 -11.78
C TRP A 35 -2.77 8.34 -11.86
N LEU A 36 -2.11 7.41 -11.17
CA LEU A 36 -0.66 7.24 -11.27
C LEU A 36 -0.23 6.89 -12.68
N ARG A 37 -0.93 5.99 -13.36
CA ARG A 37 -0.67 5.67 -14.78
C ARG A 37 -0.67 6.91 -15.65
N ASP A 38 -1.61 7.81 -15.41
CA ASP A 38 -1.85 8.97 -16.27
C ASP A 38 -0.94 10.17 -15.91
N ASN A 39 -0.37 10.21 -14.69
CA ASN A 39 0.34 11.40 -14.17
C ASN A 39 1.80 11.14 -13.75
N ALA A 40 2.14 9.94 -13.30
CA ALA A 40 3.51 9.59 -12.91
C ALA A 40 4.35 9.22 -14.15
N PRO A 41 5.67 9.49 -14.13
CA PRO A 41 6.60 8.89 -15.08
C PRO A 41 6.49 7.36 -15.09
N SER A 42 6.61 6.75 -16.28
CA SER A 42 6.48 5.30 -16.44
C SER A 42 7.60 4.49 -15.75
N ASP A 43 8.72 5.14 -15.45
CA ASP A 43 9.87 4.59 -14.73
C ASP A 43 9.81 4.85 -13.22
N ALA A 44 8.75 5.50 -12.73
CA ALA A 44 8.55 5.73 -11.30
C ALA A 44 8.41 4.41 -10.53
N LYS A 45 8.97 4.37 -9.32
CA LYS A 45 8.83 3.26 -8.40
C LYS A 45 7.79 3.57 -7.34
N VAL A 46 6.81 2.67 -7.17
CA VAL A 46 5.82 2.76 -6.10
C VAL A 46 6.08 1.69 -5.04
N ALA A 47 6.14 2.08 -3.77
CA ALA A 47 6.06 1.16 -2.65
C ALA A 47 4.63 1.14 -2.11
N VAL A 48 4.07 -0.05 -1.88
CA VAL A 48 2.68 -0.23 -1.45
C VAL A 48 2.61 -1.11 -0.21
N TYR A 49 1.71 -0.77 0.71
CA TYR A 49 1.37 -1.65 1.83
C TYR A 49 0.48 -2.81 1.38
N ALA A 50 -0.45 -2.57 0.46
CA ALA A 50 -1.33 -3.57 -0.10
C ALA A 50 -1.08 -3.68 -1.62
N ALA A 51 -0.31 -4.70 -2.01
CA ALA A 51 -0.08 -5.03 -3.41
C ALA A 51 -1.36 -5.56 -4.08
N GLY A 52 -1.49 -5.35 -5.40
CA GLY A 52 -2.65 -5.75 -6.19
C GLY A 52 -3.18 -4.61 -7.06
N GLN A 53 -4.21 -3.91 -6.60
CA GLN A 53 -4.95 -2.92 -7.41
C GLN A 53 -4.11 -1.74 -7.89
N ILE A 54 -3.29 -1.15 -7.02
CA ILE A 54 -2.44 0.00 -7.39
C ILE A 54 -1.42 -0.41 -8.46
N PRO A 55 -0.57 -1.43 -8.24
CA PRO A 55 0.36 -1.91 -9.27
C PRO A 55 -0.33 -2.32 -10.57
N TRP A 56 -1.45 -3.05 -10.48
CA TRP A 56 -2.19 -3.53 -11.64
C TRP A 56 -2.75 -2.39 -12.49
N ALA A 57 -3.35 -1.38 -11.87
CA ALA A 57 -3.96 -0.27 -12.59
C ALA A 57 -2.94 0.78 -13.07
N SER A 58 -1.82 0.95 -12.34
CA SER A 58 -0.77 1.92 -12.67
C SER A 58 0.20 1.42 -13.74
N GLY A 59 0.52 0.12 -13.72
CA GLY A 59 1.58 -0.45 -14.55
C GLY A 59 3.00 -0.07 -14.11
N LEU A 60 3.16 0.60 -12.97
CA LEU A 60 4.47 1.01 -12.44
C LEU A 60 5.20 -0.15 -11.79
N TYR A 61 6.53 -0.03 -11.68
CA TYR A 61 7.32 -0.91 -10.81
C TYR A 61 6.80 -0.80 -9.38
N ALA A 62 6.46 -1.94 -8.77
CA ALA A 62 5.88 -1.98 -7.44
C ALA A 62 6.72 -2.80 -6.47
N HIS A 63 7.05 -2.19 -5.33
CA HIS A 63 7.64 -2.82 -4.15
C HIS A 63 6.57 -3.06 -3.10
N ASP A 64 6.26 -4.31 -2.79
CA ASP A 64 5.39 -4.65 -1.67
C ASP A 64 6.17 -4.61 -0.36
N MET A 65 5.79 -3.69 0.52
CA MET A 65 6.45 -3.48 1.80
C MET A 65 6.22 -4.62 2.80
N LEU A 66 5.32 -5.56 2.48
CA LEU A 66 5.03 -6.76 3.28
C LEU A 66 5.58 -8.06 2.68
N GLY A 67 6.17 -7.98 1.48
CA GLY A 67 6.97 -9.07 0.91
C GLY A 67 6.23 -10.10 0.07
N LEU A 68 5.02 -9.83 -0.42
CA LEU A 68 4.36 -10.72 -1.40
C LEU A 68 5.15 -10.81 -2.71
N ASN A 69 5.82 -9.72 -3.11
CA ASN A 69 6.58 -9.65 -4.36
C ASN A 69 8.07 -9.28 -4.19
N ASP A 70 8.55 -9.15 -2.95
CA ASP A 70 9.94 -8.80 -2.65
C ASP A 70 10.61 -9.94 -1.87
N ALA A 71 11.66 -10.52 -2.45
CA ALA A 71 12.34 -11.68 -1.90
C ALA A 71 13.14 -11.38 -0.62
N HIS A 72 13.66 -10.15 -0.48
CA HIS A 72 14.35 -9.73 0.73
C HIS A 72 13.37 -9.68 1.90
N ILE A 73 12.24 -9.00 1.73
CA ILE A 73 11.19 -8.93 2.77
C ILE A 73 10.61 -10.31 3.05
N ALA A 74 10.34 -11.12 2.01
CA ALA A 74 9.80 -12.46 2.17
C ALA A 74 10.71 -13.38 3.00
N ALA A 75 12.03 -13.20 2.91
CA ALA A 75 13.03 -13.98 3.64
C ALA A 75 13.23 -13.53 5.10
N ILE A 76 12.66 -12.41 5.53
CA ILE A 76 12.78 -11.95 6.92
C ILE A 76 12.07 -12.92 7.86
N GLU A 77 12.75 -13.32 8.92
CA GLU A 77 12.22 -14.14 10.01
C GLU A 77 12.25 -13.31 11.31
N PRO A 78 11.23 -12.48 11.57
CA PRO A 78 11.22 -11.65 12.76
C PRO A 78 11.08 -12.55 14.00
N PRO A 79 11.74 -12.28 15.14
CA PRO A 79 11.59 -13.07 16.36
C PRO A 79 10.15 -13.14 16.88
N SER A 80 9.31 -12.18 16.47
CA SER A 80 7.89 -12.09 16.79
C SER A 80 6.97 -12.84 15.81
N MET A 81 7.50 -13.58 14.83
CA MET A 81 6.70 -14.26 13.81
C MET A 81 5.61 -15.14 14.43
N GLY A 82 4.39 -15.04 13.91
CA GLY A 82 3.21 -15.75 14.40
C GLY A 82 2.56 -15.12 15.63
N ARG A 83 2.96 -13.92 16.04
CA ARG A 83 2.36 -13.19 17.18
C ARG A 83 1.56 -11.96 16.76
N GLY A 84 1.77 -11.47 15.54
CA GLY A 84 1.08 -10.32 14.97
C GLY A 84 -0.10 -10.71 14.07
N VAL A 85 -0.56 -9.73 13.28
CA VAL A 85 -1.59 -9.95 12.27
C VAL A 85 -0.97 -10.71 11.11
N ALA A 86 -1.55 -11.86 10.75
CA ALA A 86 -1.09 -12.66 9.62
C ALA A 86 -0.91 -11.80 8.35
N GLY A 87 0.24 -11.96 7.69
CA GLY A 87 0.61 -11.19 6.50
C GLY A 87 1.18 -9.78 6.75
N HIS A 88 1.25 -9.32 8.01
CA HIS A 88 1.69 -7.95 8.35
C HIS A 88 2.86 -7.92 9.33
N GLU A 89 3.57 -9.05 9.47
CA GLU A 89 4.65 -9.20 10.46
C GLU A 89 6.04 -8.94 9.87
N LYS A 90 6.15 -8.96 8.53
CA LYS A 90 7.41 -8.76 7.81
C LYS A 90 7.45 -7.37 7.20
N SER A 91 8.53 -6.64 7.46
CA SER A 91 8.84 -5.37 6.81
C SER A 91 10.28 -4.98 7.10
N ASP A 92 10.85 -4.14 6.23
CA ASP A 92 12.16 -3.53 6.42
C ASP A 92 12.13 -2.10 5.85
N PRO A 93 11.83 -1.10 6.71
CA PRO A 93 11.82 0.30 6.30
C PRO A 93 13.18 0.80 5.79
N ASP A 94 14.30 0.32 6.34
CA ASP A 94 15.64 0.77 5.92
C ASP A 94 15.94 0.28 4.50
N TYR A 95 15.71 -1.01 4.23
CA TYR A 95 15.80 -1.57 2.88
C TYR A 95 14.87 -0.85 1.89
N THR A 96 13.62 -0.61 2.29
CA THR A 96 12.65 0.08 1.44
C THR A 96 13.12 1.50 1.10
N LEU A 97 13.55 2.29 2.09
CA LEU A 97 13.89 3.70 1.90
C LEU A 97 15.27 3.92 1.29
N ARG A 98 16.25 3.06 1.59
CA ARG A 98 17.65 3.24 1.16
C ARG A 98 18.04 2.41 -0.05
N THR A 99 17.45 1.22 -0.23
CA THR A 99 17.77 0.31 -1.34
C THR A 99 16.78 0.46 -2.48
N ILE A 100 15.49 0.22 -2.22
CA ILE A 100 14.45 0.34 -3.25
C ILE A 100 14.32 1.79 -3.72
N ARG A 101 14.34 2.73 -2.75
CA ARG A 101 14.20 4.19 -2.95
C ARG A 101 12.97 4.52 -3.81
N PRO A 102 11.76 4.22 -3.34
CA PRO A 102 10.54 4.47 -4.09
C PRO A 102 10.32 5.98 -4.29
N ASP A 103 9.76 6.37 -5.43
CA ASP A 103 9.37 7.76 -5.67
C ASP A 103 8.06 8.11 -4.95
N ILE A 104 7.21 7.08 -4.80
CA ILE A 104 5.84 7.15 -4.29
C ILE A 104 5.65 6.03 -3.27
N ILE A 105 5.10 6.34 -2.10
CA ILE A 105 4.78 5.37 -1.05
C ILE A 105 3.29 5.48 -0.74
N VAL A 106 2.56 4.39 -0.87
CA VAL A 106 1.14 4.30 -0.49
C VAL A 106 1.01 3.51 0.80
N ASP A 107 0.36 4.13 1.78
CA ASP A 107 0.11 3.60 3.11
C ASP A 107 1.37 3.21 3.90
N GLY A 108 2.50 3.88 3.62
CA GLY A 108 3.76 3.67 4.36
C GLY A 108 3.62 3.85 5.87
N HIS A 109 2.68 4.68 6.32
CA HIS A 109 2.39 4.90 7.73
C HIS A 109 1.85 3.67 8.48
N LEU A 110 1.40 2.63 7.76
CA LEU A 110 0.95 1.37 8.34
C LEU A 110 2.10 0.37 8.53
N VAL A 111 3.27 0.62 7.92
CA VAL A 111 4.46 -0.22 8.08
C VAL A 111 5.17 0.16 9.38
N PRO A 112 5.40 -0.80 10.31
CA PRO A 112 6.11 -0.54 11.56
C PRO A 112 7.50 0.08 11.30
N GLY A 113 7.79 1.20 11.97
CA GLY A 113 9.09 1.89 11.89
C GLY A 113 9.28 2.78 10.66
N MET A 114 8.32 2.83 9.73
CA MET A 114 8.44 3.65 8.51
C MET A 114 8.33 5.15 8.81
N ARG A 115 7.33 5.59 9.59
CA ARG A 115 7.14 7.03 9.88
C ARG A 115 8.26 7.61 10.71
N GLU A 116 8.80 6.81 11.61
CA GLU A 116 9.88 7.17 12.52
C GLU A 116 11.23 7.19 11.83
N HIS A 117 11.34 6.57 10.64
CA HIS A 117 12.58 6.50 9.91
C HIS A 117 13.03 7.90 9.43
N PRO A 118 14.28 8.33 9.71
CA PRO A 118 14.75 9.68 9.36
C PRO A 118 14.61 10.01 7.86
N GLU A 119 14.89 9.03 6.99
CA GLU A 119 14.75 9.22 5.53
C GLU A 119 13.30 9.46 5.09
N PHE A 120 12.32 8.89 5.81
CA PHE A 120 10.91 9.05 5.45
C PHE A 120 10.49 10.50 5.64
N ALA A 121 10.70 11.04 6.84
CA ALA A 121 10.36 12.42 7.17
C ALA A 121 11.20 13.44 6.38
N ALA A 122 12.45 13.13 6.05
CA ALA A 122 13.33 14.03 5.32
C ALA A 122 13.00 14.13 3.83
N ARG A 123 12.48 13.05 3.22
CA ARG A 123 12.37 12.96 1.76
C ARG A 123 10.94 12.96 1.25
N TYR A 124 9.98 12.54 2.06
CA TYR A 124 8.62 12.32 1.62
C TYR A 124 7.65 13.28 2.28
N GLU A 125 6.78 13.88 1.47
CA GLU A 125 5.64 14.65 1.95
C GLU A 125 4.33 13.95 1.57
N GLN A 126 3.32 14.11 2.43
CA GLN A 126 2.00 13.54 2.18
C GLN A 126 1.25 14.37 1.13
N LEU A 127 0.74 13.72 0.09
CA LEU A 127 -0.20 14.32 -0.83
C LEU A 127 -1.60 14.40 -0.20
N PRO A 128 -2.26 15.58 -0.22
CA PRO A 128 -3.63 15.71 0.24
C PRO A 128 -4.62 15.13 -0.79
N GLY A 129 -5.89 14.97 -0.39
CA GLY A 129 -7.00 14.64 -1.30
C GLY A 129 -7.43 13.17 -1.33
N PHE A 130 -6.83 12.32 -0.51
CA PHE A 130 -7.18 10.90 -0.39
C PHE A 130 -7.89 10.63 0.93
N ARG A 131 -8.97 9.84 0.88
CA ARG A 131 -9.86 9.64 2.04
C ARG A 131 -9.46 8.43 2.88
N TYR A 132 -9.00 7.37 2.25
CA TYR A 132 -8.77 6.06 2.85
C TYR A 132 -7.30 5.67 2.82
N ASN A 133 -6.56 6.02 1.77
CA ASN A 133 -5.15 5.69 1.58
C ASN A 133 -4.29 6.94 1.69
N ALA A 134 -3.20 6.88 2.44
CA ALA A 134 -2.24 7.98 2.51
C ALA A 134 -1.17 7.79 1.43
N ILE A 135 -0.93 8.83 0.63
CA ILE A 135 0.14 8.82 -0.37
C ILE A 135 1.23 9.79 0.06
N PHE A 136 2.46 9.31 0.02
CA PHE A 136 3.66 10.08 0.27
C PHE A 136 4.53 10.08 -0.97
N VAL A 137 5.11 11.21 -1.32
CA VAL A 137 5.92 11.35 -2.52
C VAL A 137 7.17 12.16 -2.22
N THR A 138 8.22 11.93 -3.00
CA THR A 138 9.41 12.78 -2.92
C THR A 138 9.11 14.21 -3.35
N GLU A 139 9.89 15.19 -2.89
CA GLU A 139 9.73 16.60 -3.27
C GLU A 139 9.69 16.80 -4.81
N ALA A 140 10.53 16.07 -5.54
CA ALA A 140 10.56 16.09 -7.00
C ALA A 140 9.21 15.70 -7.61
N TYR A 141 8.55 14.70 -7.04
CA TYR A 141 7.26 14.19 -7.49
C TYR A 141 6.09 15.03 -7.01
N ALA A 142 6.18 15.64 -5.84
CA ALA A 142 5.10 16.44 -5.31
C ALA A 142 4.70 17.59 -6.23
N ARG A 143 5.67 18.33 -6.79
CA ARG A 143 5.37 19.43 -7.72
C ARG A 143 4.58 18.97 -8.95
N ARG A 144 4.85 17.75 -9.42
CA ARG A 144 4.19 17.15 -10.58
C ARG A 144 2.81 16.57 -10.23
N LEU A 145 2.72 15.93 -9.08
CA LEU A 145 1.57 15.14 -8.63
C LEU A 145 0.59 15.92 -7.74
N ARG A 146 0.87 17.19 -7.46
CA ARG A 146 -0.02 18.10 -6.72
C ARG A 146 -1.37 18.46 -7.37
N PRO A 147 -1.65 18.30 -8.69
CA PRO A 147 -3.03 18.13 -9.08
C PRO A 147 -3.48 16.75 -8.57
N ALA A 148 -3.89 16.73 -7.30
CA ALA A 148 -4.41 15.55 -6.62
C ALA A 148 -5.56 14.94 -7.43
N ILE A 149 -5.83 13.65 -7.20
CA ILE A 149 -7.00 12.99 -7.79
C ILE A 149 -8.22 13.86 -7.50
N PRO A 150 -9.01 14.27 -8.52
CA PRO A 150 -10.26 14.96 -8.28
C PRO A 150 -11.07 14.17 -7.25
N ALA A 151 -11.60 14.86 -6.24
CA ALA A 151 -12.47 14.21 -5.26
C ALA A 151 -13.51 13.37 -6.01
N ALA A 152 -13.70 12.13 -5.59
CA ALA A 152 -14.76 11.30 -6.15
C ALA A 152 -16.09 12.08 -6.04
N PRO A 153 -16.94 12.05 -7.08
CA PRO A 153 -18.23 12.73 -7.06
C PRO A 153 -19.11 12.25 -5.90
#